data_AF-A0AAD7I8H4-F1
#
_entry.id   AF-A0AAD7I8H4-F1
#
_cell.length_a   1.000
_cell.length_b   1.000
_cell.length_c   1.000
_cell.angle_alpha   90.00
_cell.angle_beta   90.00
_cell.angle_gamma   90.00
#
_symmetry.space_group_name_H-M   'P 1'
#
loop_
_entity.id
_entity.type
_entity.pdbx_description
1 polymer ?
#
loop_
_entity_poly.entity_id
_entity_poly.type
_entity_poly.pdbx_seq_one_letter_code
_entity_poly.pdbx_strand_id
1 'polypeptide(L)'
;FIRDGMNSRKITTAIAEGDVGRVYECLKYMLFTFAGSTHTNYKGYLLETIMNLELESSPDLRIALLMCLLVNLEGGAGQFEEGDYVVEFFNRLLEDISHHKNAQFDDSFIRNIVSRNLLHIAELKRAWRTSTGMAAKSHVHSDPHTKPKMQILLKLYRTEQLHSRRLGRQIDDRDTDNFAKGVKNLREGGLQKYI
;
A
#
# COMPACT_ATOMS: atom_id res chain seq x y z
N PHE A 1 7.68 16.50 0.29
CA PHE A 1 6.27 16.58 -0.19
C PHE A 1 6.04 16.20 -1.66
N ILE A 2 6.32 17.05 -2.67
CA ILE A 2 5.91 16.79 -4.09
C ILE A 2 6.49 15.47 -4.62
N ARG A 3 7.74 15.20 -4.29
CA ARG A 3 8.46 13.96 -4.58
C ARG A 3 7.70 12.72 -4.11
N ASP A 4 7.30 12.71 -2.84
CA ASP A 4 6.59 11.59 -2.22
C ASP A 4 5.19 11.43 -2.80
N GLY A 5 4.50 12.54 -3.06
CA GLY A 5 3.19 12.54 -3.72
C GLY A 5 3.25 12.00 -5.16
N MET A 6 4.29 12.34 -5.93
CA MET A 6 4.51 11.76 -7.25
C MET A 6 4.80 10.26 -7.17
N ASN A 7 5.60 9.81 -6.19
CA ASN A 7 5.88 8.40 -6.00
C ASN A 7 4.61 7.62 -5.63
N SER A 8 3.82 8.15 -4.69
CA SER A 8 2.52 7.56 -4.31
C SER A 8 1.59 7.42 -5.51
N ARG A 9 1.45 8.46 -6.35
CA ARG A 9 0.63 8.37 -7.57
C ARG A 9 1.14 7.30 -8.54
N LYS A 10 2.47 7.19 -8.72
CA LYS A 10 3.06 6.16 -9.58
C LYS A 10 2.77 4.76 -9.07
N ILE A 11 2.86 4.54 -7.76
CA ILE A 11 2.54 3.27 -7.11
C ILE A 11 1.07 2.91 -7.37
N THR A 12 0.13 3.82 -7.11
CA THR A 12 -1.30 3.56 -7.32
C THR A 12 -1.61 3.21 -8.78
N THR A 13 -1.00 3.90 -9.75
CA THR A 13 -1.18 3.57 -11.16
C THR A 13 -0.55 2.22 -11.52
N ALA A 14 0.66 1.94 -11.02
CA ALA A 14 1.33 0.66 -11.26
C ALA A 14 0.56 -0.53 -10.69
N ILE A 15 0.00 -0.37 -9.48
CA ILE A 15 -0.87 -1.35 -8.84
C ILE A 15 -2.06 -1.65 -9.74
N ALA A 16 -2.82 -0.62 -10.14
CA ALA A 16 -4.01 -0.82 -10.98
C ALA A 16 -3.66 -1.52 -12.32
N GLU A 17 -2.51 -1.21 -12.90
CA GLU A 17 -2.01 -1.83 -14.14
C GLU A 17 -1.49 -3.27 -13.95
N GLY A 18 -1.27 -3.73 -12.70
CA GLY A 18 -0.62 -5.01 -12.42
C GLY A 18 0.89 -5.02 -12.65
N ASP A 19 1.52 -3.84 -12.77
CA ASP A 19 2.96 -3.69 -13.06
C ASP A 19 3.80 -3.82 -11.79
N VAL A 20 4.05 -5.08 -11.38
CA VAL A 20 4.83 -5.42 -10.18
C VAL A 20 6.26 -4.86 -10.22
N GLY A 21 6.85 -4.73 -11.42
CA GLY A 21 8.18 -4.18 -11.60
C GLY A 21 8.22 -2.69 -11.26
N ARG A 22 7.24 -1.92 -11.78
CA ARG A 22 7.13 -0.50 -11.48
C ARG A 22 6.77 -0.23 -10.01
N VAL A 23 5.93 -1.08 -9.41
CA VAL A 23 5.69 -1.04 -7.95
C VAL A 23 7.02 -1.20 -7.20
N TYR A 24 7.81 -2.22 -7.56
CA TYR A 24 9.08 -2.50 -6.91
C TYR A 24 10.11 -1.36 -7.06
N GLU A 25 10.22 -0.72 -8.23
CA GLU A 25 11.07 0.47 -8.40
C GLU A 25 10.64 1.62 -7.49
N CYS A 26 9.34 1.84 -7.32
CA CYS A 26 8.82 2.86 -6.41
C CYS A 26 9.04 2.49 -4.94
N LEU A 27 9.04 1.21 -4.59
CA LEU A 27 9.42 0.73 -3.26
C LEU A 27 10.90 1.00 -2.98
N LYS A 28 11.81 0.68 -3.90
CA LYS A 28 13.24 1.05 -3.78
C LYS A 28 13.43 2.54 -3.53
N TYR A 29 12.60 3.38 -4.17
CA TYR A 29 12.60 4.81 -3.91
C TYR A 29 12.17 5.18 -2.49
N MET A 30 11.13 4.53 -1.96
CA MET A 30 10.61 4.77 -0.61
C MET A 30 11.61 4.43 0.50
N LEU A 31 12.57 3.53 0.24
CA LEU A 31 13.62 3.17 1.21
C LEU A 31 14.34 4.43 1.72
N PHE A 32 14.71 5.33 0.80
CA PHE A 32 15.40 6.56 1.16
C PHE A 32 14.50 7.48 1.98
N THR A 33 13.22 7.62 1.60
CA THR A 33 12.26 8.42 2.39
C THR A 33 12.09 7.85 3.80
N PHE A 34 11.94 6.52 3.95
CA PHE A 34 11.82 5.89 5.27
C PHE A 34 13.09 6.02 6.10
N ALA A 35 14.27 5.90 5.47
CA ALA A 35 15.55 6.03 6.15
C ALA A 35 15.80 7.42 6.76
N GLY A 36 15.18 8.49 6.23
CA GLY A 36 15.27 9.83 6.82
C GLY A 36 14.12 10.18 7.76
N SER A 37 13.05 9.39 7.76
CA SER A 37 11.87 9.58 8.60
C SER A 37 12.04 8.98 10.01
N THR A 38 11.05 9.15 10.87
CA THR A 38 10.95 8.49 12.17
C THR A 38 10.45 7.03 12.07
N HIS A 39 10.08 6.57 10.88
CA HIS A 39 9.48 5.26 10.62
C HIS A 39 10.56 4.20 10.35
N THR A 40 11.39 3.91 11.35
CA THR A 40 12.57 3.03 11.23
C THR A 40 12.24 1.57 10.91
N ASN A 41 11.08 1.07 11.33
CA ASN A 41 10.64 -0.30 11.03
C ASN A 41 10.47 -0.52 9.53
N TYR A 42 9.86 0.44 8.83
CA TYR A 42 9.65 0.37 7.38
C TYR A 42 10.96 0.42 6.60
N LYS A 43 11.97 1.16 7.11
CA LYS A 43 13.32 1.13 6.54
C LYS A 43 13.91 -0.28 6.58
N GLY A 44 13.87 -0.93 7.75
CA GLY A 44 14.45 -2.26 7.96
C GLY A 44 13.77 -3.31 7.09
N TYR A 45 12.44 -3.37 7.17
CA TYR A 45 11.62 -4.29 6.37
C TYR A 45 11.91 -4.14 4.87
N LEU A 46 11.87 -2.91 4.36
CA LEU A 46 12.03 -2.66 2.94
C LEU A 46 13.47 -2.96 2.45
N LEU A 47 14.48 -2.67 3.27
CA LEU A 47 15.86 -3.04 2.94
C LEU A 47 16.03 -4.55 2.88
N GLU A 48 15.48 -5.28 3.86
CA GLU A 48 15.47 -6.75 3.87
C GLU A 48 14.72 -7.31 2.65
N THR A 49 13.57 -6.76 2.28
CA THR A 49 12.86 -7.12 1.05
C THR A 49 13.74 -6.91 -0.19
N ILE A 50 14.44 -5.78 -0.28
CA ILE A 50 15.32 -5.49 -1.42
C ILE A 50 16.50 -6.45 -1.47
N MET A 51 17.17 -6.72 -0.36
CA MET A 51 18.28 -7.69 -0.30
C MET A 51 17.81 -9.09 -0.67
N ASN A 52 16.66 -9.53 -0.14
CA ASN A 52 16.07 -10.81 -0.48
C ASN A 52 15.84 -10.94 -2.00
N LEU A 53 15.32 -9.90 -2.64
CA LEU A 53 15.01 -9.92 -4.08
C LEU A 53 16.23 -9.75 -4.99
N GLU A 54 17.20 -8.92 -4.60
CA GLU A 54 18.34 -8.55 -5.46
C GLU A 54 19.58 -9.42 -5.22
N LEU A 55 19.77 -9.95 -4.01
CA LEU A 55 21.01 -10.62 -3.60
C LEU A 55 20.81 -12.09 -3.23
N GLU A 56 19.66 -12.46 -2.65
CA GLU A 56 19.46 -13.81 -2.09
C GLU A 56 18.57 -14.70 -2.96
N SER A 57 17.67 -14.12 -3.75
CA SER A 57 16.73 -14.86 -4.60
C SER A 57 17.37 -15.29 -5.91
N SER A 58 17.06 -16.51 -6.35
CA SER A 58 17.25 -16.89 -7.75
C SER A 58 16.35 -16.03 -8.66
N PRO A 59 16.67 -15.90 -9.96
CA PRO A 59 15.83 -15.14 -10.90
C PRO A 59 14.35 -15.58 -10.89
N ASP A 60 14.10 -16.89 -10.84
CA ASP A 60 12.74 -17.45 -10.80
C ASP A 60 12.02 -17.13 -9.50
N LEU A 61 12.72 -17.23 -8.36
CA LEU A 61 12.15 -16.89 -7.05
C LEU A 61 11.83 -15.40 -6.97
N ARG A 62 12.71 -14.53 -7.49
CA ARG A 62 12.47 -13.09 -7.56
C ARG A 62 11.19 -12.78 -8.34
N ILE A 63 11.01 -13.41 -9.51
CA ILE A 63 9.80 -13.23 -10.33
C ILE A 63 8.58 -13.69 -9.53
N ALA A 64 8.62 -14.88 -8.93
CA ALA A 64 7.52 -15.40 -8.14
C ALA A 64 7.13 -14.47 -6.97
N LEU A 65 8.12 -13.97 -6.23
CA LEU A 65 7.90 -13.02 -5.12
C LEU A 65 7.30 -11.70 -5.60
N LEU A 66 7.79 -11.15 -6.72
CA LEU A 66 7.22 -9.93 -7.30
C LEU A 66 5.78 -10.14 -7.77
N MET A 67 5.48 -11.30 -8.38
CA MET A 67 4.12 -11.64 -8.79
C MET A 67 3.15 -11.77 -7.60
N CYS A 68 3.63 -12.13 -6.41
CA CYS A 68 2.82 -12.16 -5.19
C CYS A 68 2.50 -10.76 -4.62
N LEU A 69 3.16 -9.70 -5.08
CA LEU A 69 2.91 -8.34 -4.57
C LEU A 69 1.51 -7.83 -4.92
N LEU A 70 0.98 -8.26 -6.06
CA LEU A 70 -0.31 -7.82 -6.57
C LEU A 70 -1.20 -9.03 -6.87
N VAL A 71 -2.49 -8.89 -6.56
CA VAL A 71 -3.49 -9.91 -6.82
C VAL A 71 -4.68 -9.29 -7.53
N ASN A 72 -5.30 -10.06 -8.42
CA ASN A 72 -6.52 -9.65 -9.11
C ASN A 72 -7.58 -10.73 -8.90
N LEU A 73 -8.43 -10.52 -7.90
CA LEU A 73 -9.44 -11.51 -7.51
C LEU A 73 -10.59 -11.59 -8.52
N GLU A 74 -10.93 -10.46 -9.17
CA GLU A 74 -12.04 -10.37 -10.13
C GLU A 74 -11.61 -10.70 -11.57
N GLY A 75 -10.31 -10.65 -11.86
CA GLY A 75 -9.73 -10.94 -13.17
C GLY A 75 -9.87 -9.80 -14.20
N GLY A 76 -10.43 -8.65 -13.83
CA GLY A 76 -10.63 -7.52 -14.74
C GLY A 76 -9.42 -6.59 -14.83
N ALA A 77 -9.27 -5.92 -15.99
CA ALA A 77 -8.21 -4.93 -16.18
C ALA A 77 -8.41 -3.73 -15.24
N GLY A 78 -7.33 -3.25 -14.61
CA GLY A 78 -7.41 -2.12 -13.68
C GLY A 78 -7.82 -2.50 -12.24
N GLN A 79 -8.04 -3.79 -11.96
CA GLN A 79 -8.59 -4.28 -10.69
C GLN A 79 -7.58 -5.06 -9.84
N PHE A 80 -6.29 -4.83 -10.07
CA PHE A 80 -5.25 -5.37 -9.22
C PHE A 80 -5.23 -4.61 -7.88
N GLU A 81 -5.05 -5.36 -6.81
CA GLU A 81 -4.90 -4.87 -5.45
C GLU A 81 -3.57 -5.36 -4.85
N GLU A 82 -3.13 -4.68 -3.79
CA GLU A 82 -1.93 -5.07 -3.04
C GLU A 82 -2.18 -6.40 -2.34
N GLY A 83 -1.30 -7.38 -2.53
CA GLY A 83 -1.46 -8.73 -1.97
C GLY A 83 -1.56 -8.73 -0.44
N ASP A 84 -0.77 -7.89 0.24
CA ASP A 84 -0.82 -7.72 1.70
C ASP A 84 -2.19 -7.22 2.17
N TYR A 85 -2.77 -6.24 1.47
CA TYR A 85 -4.10 -5.72 1.76
C TYR A 85 -5.19 -6.80 1.63
N VAL A 86 -5.10 -7.64 0.60
CA VAL A 86 -6.02 -8.76 0.39
C VAL A 86 -5.86 -9.84 1.46
N VAL A 87 -4.62 -10.15 1.85
CA VAL A 87 -4.36 -11.09 2.96
C VAL A 87 -4.93 -10.54 4.26
N GLU A 88 -4.75 -9.26 4.55
CA GLU A 88 -5.33 -8.61 5.73
C GLU A 88 -6.86 -8.67 5.73
N PHE A 89 -7.50 -8.40 4.58
CA PHE A 89 -8.94 -8.52 4.41
C PHE A 89 -9.44 -9.94 4.74
N PHE A 90 -8.76 -10.97 4.23
CA PHE A 90 -9.13 -12.37 4.50
C PHE A 90 -8.89 -12.78 5.95
N ASN A 91 -7.80 -12.32 6.57
CA ASN A 91 -7.51 -12.60 7.99
C ASN A 91 -8.61 -12.02 8.89
N ARG A 92 -9.03 -10.77 8.65
CA ARG A 92 -10.14 -10.17 9.42
C ARG A 92 -11.46 -10.93 9.23
N LEU A 93 -11.74 -11.43 8.02
CA LEU A 93 -12.94 -12.23 7.77
C LEU A 93 -12.89 -13.57 8.52
N LEU A 94 -11.71 -14.21 8.59
CA LEU A 94 -11.53 -15.44 9.36
C LEU A 94 -11.65 -15.21 10.86
N GLU A 95 -11.08 -14.13 11.39
CA GLU A 95 -11.25 -13.70 12.79
C GLU A 95 -12.73 -13.54 13.14
N ASP A 96 -13.49 -12.82 12.31
CA ASP A 96 -14.93 -12.68 12.49
C ASP A 96 -15.62 -14.05 12.59
N ILE A 97 -15.32 -14.98 11.67
CA ILE A 97 -15.97 -16.29 11.63
C ILE A 97 -15.56 -17.17 12.83
N SER A 98 -14.28 -17.18 13.20
CA SER A 98 -13.76 -18.01 14.28
C SER A 98 -14.33 -17.58 15.64
N HIS A 99 -14.39 -16.26 15.90
CA HIS A 99 -14.97 -15.70 17.12
C HIS A 99 -16.45 -16.06 17.29
N HIS A 100 -17.25 -16.04 16.22
CA HIS A 100 -18.67 -16.36 16.31
C HIS A 100 -18.94 -17.85 16.53
N LYS A 101 -18.00 -18.74 16.20
CA LYS A 101 -18.18 -20.19 16.29
C LYS A 101 -17.46 -20.85 17.47
N ASN A 102 -16.72 -20.09 18.29
CA ASN A 102 -15.79 -20.64 19.28
C ASN A 102 -14.85 -21.71 18.68
N ALA A 103 -14.55 -21.59 17.38
CA ALA A 103 -13.70 -22.52 16.65
C ALA A 103 -12.29 -21.95 16.56
N GLN A 104 -11.28 -22.80 16.64
CA GLN A 104 -9.89 -22.38 16.43
C GLN A 104 -9.57 -22.27 14.94
N PHE A 105 -8.56 -21.45 14.60
CA PHE A 105 -8.13 -21.24 13.21
C PHE A 105 -7.64 -22.51 12.52
N ASP A 106 -7.10 -23.45 13.30
CA ASP A 106 -6.57 -24.73 12.84
C ASP A 106 -7.64 -25.83 12.75
N ASP A 107 -8.89 -25.56 13.13
CA ASP A 107 -10.01 -26.47 12.95
C ASP A 107 -10.10 -26.90 11.47
N SER A 108 -10.20 -28.22 11.25
CA SER A 108 -10.29 -28.82 9.93
C SER A 108 -11.38 -28.19 9.07
N PHE A 109 -12.53 -27.83 9.66
CA PHE A 109 -13.61 -27.19 8.92
C PHE A 109 -13.23 -25.77 8.48
N ILE A 110 -12.63 -24.98 9.36
CA ILE A 110 -12.18 -23.62 9.04
C ILE A 110 -11.11 -23.68 7.96
N ARG A 111 -10.06 -24.47 8.16
CA ARG A 111 -8.92 -24.58 7.25
C ARG A 111 -9.30 -25.11 5.87
N ASN A 112 -10.08 -26.19 5.81
CA ASN A 112 -10.31 -26.90 4.55
C ASN A 112 -11.55 -26.42 3.81
N ILE A 113 -12.55 -25.84 4.50
CA ILE A 113 -13.81 -25.42 3.89
C ILE A 113 -13.92 -23.89 3.88
N VAL A 114 -13.82 -23.22 5.03
CA VAL A 114 -14.06 -21.78 5.12
C VAL A 114 -12.96 -20.99 4.41
N SER A 115 -11.69 -21.22 4.76
CA SER A 115 -10.55 -20.45 4.25
C SER A 115 -10.44 -20.47 2.73
N ARG A 116 -10.77 -21.60 2.09
CA ARG A 116 -10.73 -21.75 0.62
C ARG A 116 -11.84 -21.00 -0.10
N ASN A 117 -12.91 -20.65 0.59
CA ASN A 117 -14.11 -20.04 0.01
C ASN A 117 -14.38 -18.64 0.57
N LEU A 118 -13.40 -18.01 1.26
CA LEU A 118 -13.58 -16.72 1.94
C LEU A 118 -14.10 -15.63 1.02
N LEU A 119 -13.57 -15.54 -0.20
CA LEU A 119 -14.03 -14.56 -1.20
C LEU A 119 -15.52 -14.72 -1.47
N HIS A 120 -15.96 -15.93 -1.84
CA HIS A 120 -17.37 -16.21 -2.13
C HIS A 120 -18.27 -16.07 -0.91
N ILE A 121 -17.79 -16.42 0.28
CA ILE A 121 -18.54 -16.20 1.53
C ILE A 121 -18.73 -14.70 1.78
N ALA A 122 -17.70 -13.88 1.54
CA ALA A 122 -17.79 -12.43 1.66
C ALA A 122 -18.79 -11.83 0.66
N GLU A 123 -18.74 -12.29 -0.59
CA GLU A 123 -19.69 -11.90 -1.65
C GLU A 123 -21.12 -12.28 -1.29
N LEU A 124 -21.35 -13.51 -0.84
CA LEU A 124 -22.67 -13.99 -0.43
C LEU A 124 -23.21 -13.19 0.77
N LYS A 125 -22.36 -12.92 1.76
CA LYS A 125 -22.70 -12.07 2.92
C LYS A 125 -23.12 -10.67 2.46
N ARG A 126 -22.41 -10.08 1.48
CA ARG A 126 -22.77 -8.77 0.90
C ARG A 126 -24.08 -8.85 0.13
N ALA A 127 -24.26 -9.86 -0.73
CA ALA A 127 -25.46 -10.07 -1.54
C ALA A 127 -26.71 -10.24 -0.67
N TRP A 128 -26.62 -11.04 0.40
CA TRP A 128 -27.73 -11.26 1.34
C TRP A 128 -28.08 -10.00 2.13
N ARG A 129 -27.08 -9.25 2.61
CA ARG A 129 -27.35 -7.96 3.25
C ARG A 129 -28.09 -7.03 2.30
N THR A 130 -27.67 -6.96 1.04
CA THR A 130 -28.35 -6.14 0.04
C THR A 130 -29.78 -6.59 -0.22
N SER A 131 -30.02 -7.89 -0.41
CA SER A 131 -31.36 -8.40 -0.73
C SER A 131 -32.35 -8.26 0.43
N THR A 132 -31.90 -8.32 1.69
CA THR A 132 -32.74 -8.15 2.87
C THR A 132 -32.94 -6.69 3.28
N GLY A 133 -32.43 -5.73 2.50
CA GLY A 133 -32.45 -4.30 2.87
C GLY A 133 -31.56 -3.95 4.06
N MET A 134 -30.72 -4.89 4.51
CA MET A 134 -29.69 -4.71 5.54
C MET A 134 -28.32 -4.35 4.95
N ALA A 135 -28.30 -3.85 3.70
CA ALA A 135 -27.08 -3.33 3.10
C ALA A 135 -26.47 -2.35 4.08
N ALA A 136 -25.16 -2.46 4.29
CA ALA A 136 -24.46 -1.41 5.01
C ALA A 136 -24.80 -0.10 4.30
N LYS A 137 -25.31 0.91 5.05
CA LYS A 137 -25.43 2.26 4.51
C LYS A 137 -24.05 2.61 3.97
N SER A 138 -23.97 2.87 2.67
CA SER A 138 -22.66 3.13 2.08
C SER A 138 -22.05 4.30 2.84
N HIS A 139 -20.88 4.11 3.43
CA HIS A 139 -20.03 5.22 3.86
C HIS A 139 -19.38 5.91 2.65
N VAL A 140 -19.94 5.74 1.45
CA VAL A 140 -19.74 6.67 0.35
C VAL A 140 -20.34 7.98 0.84
N HIS A 141 -19.52 8.76 1.51
CA HIS A 141 -19.73 10.18 1.57
C HIS A 141 -19.97 10.61 0.14
N SER A 142 -21.16 11.15 -0.14
CA SER A 142 -21.34 11.97 -1.33
C SER A 142 -20.20 12.97 -1.27
N ASP A 143 -19.25 12.83 -2.18
CA ASP A 143 -17.96 13.49 -2.08
C ASP A 143 -18.22 14.97 -1.77
N PRO A 144 -17.86 15.48 -0.58
CA PRO A 144 -18.27 16.81 -0.17
C PRO A 144 -17.78 17.77 -1.23
N HIS A 145 -18.70 18.55 -1.81
CA HIS A 145 -18.49 19.28 -3.06
C HIS A 145 -17.06 19.80 -3.14
N THR A 146 -16.22 19.20 -3.99
CA THR A 146 -14.75 19.37 -3.94
C THR A 146 -14.29 20.75 -4.41
N LYS A 147 -15.19 21.56 -4.98
CA LYS A 147 -14.89 22.90 -5.52
C LYS A 147 -14.19 23.83 -4.52
N PRO A 148 -14.63 23.99 -3.26
CA PRO A 148 -13.96 24.87 -2.30
C PRO A 148 -12.55 24.35 -1.95
N LYS A 149 -12.39 23.04 -1.76
CA LYS A 149 -11.07 22.41 -1.54
C LYS A 149 -10.16 22.64 -2.75
N MET A 150 -10.70 22.50 -3.96
CA MET A 150 -9.96 22.73 -5.20
C MET A 150 -9.58 24.20 -5.38
N GLN A 151 -10.45 25.13 -5.01
CA GLN A 151 -10.14 26.56 -5.03
C GLN A 151 -9.04 26.91 -4.02
N ILE A 152 -9.08 26.36 -2.81
CA ILE A 152 -8.01 26.51 -1.82
C ILE A 152 -6.71 25.93 -2.35
N LEU A 153 -6.76 24.72 -2.93
CA LEU A 153 -5.59 24.08 -3.52
C LEU A 153 -5.01 24.91 -4.66
N LEU A 154 -5.84 25.38 -5.60
CA LEU A 154 -5.40 26.22 -6.73
C LEU A 154 -4.85 27.57 -6.26
N LYS A 155 -5.45 28.16 -5.22
CA LYS A 155 -4.94 29.39 -4.59
C LYS A 155 -3.56 29.13 -4.00
N LEU A 156 -3.38 28.07 -3.22
CA LEU A 156 -2.08 27.67 -2.67
C LEU A 156 -1.07 27.37 -3.79
N TYR A 157 -1.50 26.65 -4.83
CA TYR A 157 -0.69 26.28 -5.98
C TYR A 157 -0.17 27.51 -6.75
N ARG A 158 -0.99 28.57 -6.81
CA ARG A 158 -0.62 29.86 -7.40
C ARG A 158 0.27 30.68 -6.46
N THR A 159 -0.10 30.81 -5.19
CA THR A 159 0.62 31.61 -4.19
C THR A 159 2.02 31.05 -3.93
N GLU A 160 2.14 29.74 -3.71
CA GLU A 160 3.41 29.05 -3.50
C GLU A 160 4.17 28.77 -4.81
N GLN A 161 3.57 29.15 -5.94
CA GLN A 161 4.06 28.92 -7.29
C GLN A 161 4.47 27.45 -7.53
N LEU A 162 3.69 26.48 -7.06
CA LEU A 162 4.01 25.05 -7.16
C LEU A 162 4.22 24.58 -8.61
N HIS A 163 3.66 25.30 -9.58
CA HIS A 163 3.86 25.11 -11.03
C HIS A 163 5.26 25.51 -11.54
N SER A 164 5.99 26.34 -10.81
CA SER A 164 7.35 26.78 -11.17
C SER A 164 8.39 25.99 -10.39
N ARG A 165 9.47 25.57 -11.06
CA ARG A 165 10.62 24.95 -10.41
C ARG A 165 11.38 26.02 -9.62
N ARG A 166 11.46 25.84 -8.31
CA ARG A 166 12.32 26.63 -7.40
C ARG A 166 13.21 25.66 -6.65
N LEU A 167 14.53 25.85 -6.74
CA LEU A 167 15.48 25.07 -5.94
C LEU A 167 15.32 25.44 -4.46
N GLY A 168 15.29 24.44 -3.58
CA GLY A 168 15.22 24.66 -2.12
C GLY A 168 13.88 25.21 -1.60
N ARG A 169 12.76 25.00 -2.31
CA ARG A 169 11.43 25.42 -1.83
C ARG A 169 11.12 24.71 -0.50
N GLN A 170 10.78 25.51 0.52
CA GLN A 170 10.20 25.07 1.79
C GLN A 170 8.83 25.73 1.92
N ILE A 171 7.80 24.94 2.24
CA ILE A 171 6.42 25.44 2.42
C ILE A 171 6.16 25.84 3.88
N ASP A 172 6.83 25.16 4.82
CA ASP A 172 6.78 25.41 6.26
C ASP A 172 8.10 24.89 6.87
N ASP A 173 8.46 25.36 8.06
CA ASP A 173 9.62 24.90 8.85
C ASP A 173 9.52 23.41 9.23
N ARG A 174 8.33 22.81 9.04
CA ARG A 174 8.06 21.38 9.23
C ARG A 174 8.36 20.52 8.00
N ASP A 175 8.63 21.10 6.82
CA ASP A 175 8.89 20.34 5.60
C ASP A 175 10.36 19.85 5.59
N THR A 176 10.55 18.63 6.10
CA THR A 176 11.84 17.93 6.09
C THR A 176 12.00 17.11 4.81
N ASP A 177 13.13 17.30 4.09
CA ASP A 177 13.53 16.41 3.00
C ASP A 177 14.02 15.07 3.57
N ASN A 178 13.06 14.21 3.91
CA ASN A 178 13.31 12.87 4.42
C ASN A 178 14.12 12.01 3.44
N PHE A 179 13.96 12.22 2.14
CA PHE A 179 14.73 11.49 1.15
C PHE A 179 16.22 11.86 1.22
N ALA A 180 16.55 13.15 1.19
CA ALA A 180 17.94 13.61 1.28
C ALA A 180 18.58 13.21 2.62
N LYS A 181 17.83 13.37 3.71
CA LYS A 181 18.25 12.91 5.04
C LYS A 181 18.47 11.40 5.07
N GLY A 182 17.62 10.61 4.44
CA GLY A 182 17.76 9.16 4.37
C GLY A 182 18.96 8.71 3.55
N VAL A 183 19.24 9.38 2.42
CA VAL A 183 20.47 9.13 1.65
C VAL A 183 21.70 9.38 2.51
N LYS A 184 21.72 10.47 3.28
CA LYS A 184 22.79 10.79 4.22
C LYS A 184 22.92 9.70 5.31
N ASN A 185 21.81 9.37 5.97
CA ASN A 185 21.77 8.36 7.03
C ASN A 185 22.26 6.98 6.56
N LEU A 186 21.88 6.54 5.37
CA LEU A 186 22.31 5.25 4.82
C LEU A 186 23.82 5.25 4.50
N ARG A 187 24.37 6.37 4.02
CA ARG A 187 25.81 6.52 3.75
C ARG A 187 26.65 6.61 5.03
N GLU A 188 26.14 7.25 6.07
CA GLU A 188 26.86 7.51 7.32
C GLU A 188 26.84 6.34 8.32
N GLY A 189 26.46 5.14 7.87
CA GLY A 189 26.50 3.92 8.68
C GLY A 189 25.14 3.26 8.88
N GLY A 190 24.06 3.79 8.32
CA GLY A 190 22.72 3.18 8.39
C GLY A 190 22.61 1.79 7.78
N LEU A 191 23.63 1.36 7.04
CA LEU A 191 23.79 0.03 6.43
C LEU A 191 24.75 -0.90 7.18
N GLN A 192 25.48 -0.43 8.21
CA GLN A 192 26.52 -1.22 8.90
C GLN A 192 26.00 -2.51 9.55
N LYS A 193 24.72 -2.59 9.89
CA LYS A 193 24.09 -3.81 10.41
C LYS A 193 24.00 -4.93 9.35
N TYR A 194 24.05 -4.57 8.07
CA TYR A 194 23.72 -5.43 6.94
C TYR A 194 24.93 -5.74 6.04
N ILE A 195 26.12 -5.24 6.39
CA ILE A 195 27.40 -5.48 5.74
C ILE A 195 28.28 -6.23 6.75
#